data_AF-A0A1T4LMI8-F1
#
_entry.id   AF-A0A1T4LMI8-F1
#
_cell.length_a   1.000
_cell.length_b   1.000
_cell.length_c   1.000
_cell.angle_alpha   90.00
_cell.angle_beta   90.00
_cell.angle_gamma   90.00
#
_symmetry.space_group_name_H-M   'P 1'
#
loop_
_entity.id
_entity.type
_entity.pdbx_description
1 polymer ?
#
loop_
_entity_poly.entity_id
_entity_poly.type
_entity_poly.pdbx_seq_one_letter_code
_entity_poly.pdbx_strand_id
1 'polypeptide(L)'
;MKKGFLLNSKISYLIANMGHKDMLAIGDAGLPVPFGVDKIDLAVSRGVPNFLEVFDAILSEQHIEAVILAEEIKEKSTKMHHEILSRISKIRDKDNVKIDIIYKGFQGLLQQTKGEKVFIVS
;
A
#
# COMPACT_ATOMS: atom_id res chain seq x y z
N MET A 1 0.33 14.79 -20.54
CA MET A 1 -0.80 14.49 -19.64
C MET A 1 -1.09 13.00 -19.68
N LYS A 2 -1.20 12.33 -18.53
CA LYS A 2 -1.43 10.87 -18.43
C LYS A 2 -2.93 10.57 -18.56
N LYS A 3 -3.30 9.54 -19.33
CA LYS A 3 -4.70 9.08 -19.50
C LYS A 3 -5.08 7.91 -18.59
N GLY A 4 -4.10 7.33 -17.89
CA GLY A 4 -4.28 6.16 -17.03
C GLY A 4 -5.04 6.48 -15.74
N PHE A 5 -5.33 5.44 -14.96
CA PHE A 5 -6.08 5.55 -13.71
C PHE A 5 -5.27 6.24 -12.60
N LEU A 6 -4.02 5.84 -12.38
CA LEU A 6 -3.12 6.50 -11.43
C LEU A 6 -2.54 7.79 -12.04
N LEU A 7 -2.92 8.95 -11.51
CA LEU A 7 -2.47 10.24 -12.03
C LEU A 7 -1.40 10.95 -11.18
N ASN A 8 -1.23 10.53 -9.92
CA ASN A 8 -0.25 11.15 -9.03
C ASN A 8 1.17 10.96 -9.60
N SER A 9 1.85 12.07 -9.87
CA SER A 9 3.17 12.05 -10.51
C SER A 9 4.24 11.41 -9.64
N LYS A 10 4.20 11.63 -8.32
CA LYS A 10 5.16 11.04 -7.37
C LYS A 10 4.96 9.52 -7.25
N ILE A 11 3.72 9.05 -7.17
CA ILE A 11 3.44 7.60 -7.14
C ILE A 11 3.79 6.96 -8.49
N SER A 12 3.45 7.61 -9.60
CA SER A 12 3.83 7.10 -10.93
C SER A 12 5.35 6.98 -11.07
N TYR A 13 6.10 7.99 -10.61
CA TYR A 13 7.56 7.96 -10.59
C TYR A 13 8.07 6.84 -9.69
N LEU A 14 7.52 6.70 -8.48
CA LEU A 14 7.89 5.65 -7.54
C LEU A 14 7.73 4.27 -8.17
N ILE A 15 6.53 3.93 -8.64
CA ILE A 15 6.21 2.61 -9.23
C ILE A 15 7.12 2.34 -10.43
N ALA A 16 7.37 3.33 -11.29
CA ALA A 16 8.27 3.18 -12.44
C ALA A 16 9.74 2.92 -12.07
N ASN A 17 10.16 3.26 -10.85
CA ASN A 17 11.52 3.06 -10.34
C ASN A 17 11.62 1.91 -9.32
N MET A 18 10.55 1.14 -9.13
CA MET A 18 10.58 -0.08 -8.31
C MET A 18 11.21 -1.21 -9.10
N GLY A 19 12.24 -1.82 -8.51
CA GLY A 19 12.82 -3.09 -8.93
C GLY A 19 12.19 -4.27 -8.20
N HIS A 20 12.70 -5.46 -8.49
CA HIS A 20 12.24 -6.69 -7.85
C HIS A 20 12.49 -6.65 -6.33
N LYS A 21 11.46 -7.00 -5.55
CA LYS A 21 11.43 -6.99 -4.07
C LYS A 21 11.48 -5.61 -3.41
N ASP A 22 11.40 -4.54 -4.17
CA ASP A 22 11.18 -3.23 -3.57
C ASP A 22 9.80 -3.18 -2.90
N MET A 23 9.73 -2.42 -1.81
CA MET A 23 8.52 -2.26 -1.02
C MET A 23 8.13 -0.78 -0.93
N LEU A 24 6.82 -0.56 -0.86
CA LEU A 24 6.20 0.70 -0.45
C LEU A 24 5.17 0.41 0.63
N ALA A 25 5.00 1.33 1.58
CA ALA A 25 3.89 1.29 2.53
C ALA A 25 2.79 2.26 2.14
N ILE A 26 1.57 1.88 2.48
CA ILE A 26 0.40 2.76 2.49
C ILE A 26 -0.12 2.74 3.92
N GLY A 27 -0.16 3.90 4.54
CA GLY A 27 -0.61 4.11 5.92
C GLY A 27 -1.75 5.12 5.98
N ASP A 28 -2.53 5.04 7.05
CA ASP A 28 -3.45 6.12 7.40
C ASP A 28 -2.70 7.35 7.93
N ALA A 29 -3.41 8.47 8.04
CA ALA A 29 -2.88 9.73 8.58
C ALA A 29 -2.28 9.66 10.00
N GLY A 30 -2.54 8.60 10.76
CA GLY A 30 -2.02 8.39 12.11
C GLY A 30 -0.76 7.54 12.17
N LEU A 31 -0.36 6.89 11.07
CA LEU A 31 0.77 5.96 11.07
C LEU A 31 2.11 6.74 11.06
N PRO A 32 3.02 6.50 12.02
CA PRO A 32 4.27 7.24 12.09
C PRO A 32 5.22 6.82 10.96
N VAL A 33 5.71 7.80 10.22
CA VAL A 33 6.70 7.57 9.15
C VAL A 33 8.11 7.54 9.78
N PRO A 34 8.91 6.47 9.57
CA PRO A 34 10.26 6.40 10.09
C PRO A 34 11.16 7.52 9.57
N PHE A 35 12.11 7.97 10.39
CA PHE A 35 13.09 8.97 9.99
C PHE A 35 13.94 8.45 8.82
N GLY A 36 14.11 9.29 7.79
CA GLY A 36 14.91 8.96 6.60
C GLY A 36 14.17 8.20 5.50
N VAL A 37 12.89 7.85 5.70
CA VAL A 37 12.03 7.28 4.65
C VAL A 37 11.28 8.41 3.94
N ASP A 38 11.27 8.38 2.61
CA ASP A 38 10.53 9.38 1.81
C ASP A 38 9.02 9.28 2.07
N LYS A 39 8.36 10.43 2.21
CA LYS A 39 6.90 10.50 2.45
C LYS A 39 6.17 11.13 1.26
N ILE A 40 5.16 10.44 0.74
CA ILE A 40 4.14 11.03 -0.15
C ILE A 40 2.87 11.22 0.68
N ASP A 41 2.64 12.46 1.09
CA ASP A 41 1.43 12.84 1.82
C ASP A 41 0.30 13.17 0.84
N LEU A 42 -0.75 12.36 0.83
CA LEU A 42 -1.96 12.57 0.03
C LEU A 42 -3.14 13.03 0.87
N ALA A 43 -3.04 12.98 2.21
CA ALA A 43 -4.15 13.28 3.10
C ALA A 43 -4.51 14.78 3.01
N VAL A 44 -5.68 15.07 2.44
CA VAL A 44 -6.21 16.44 2.33
C VAL A 44 -7.08 16.77 3.54
N SER A 45 -7.91 15.82 3.95
CA SER A 45 -8.77 15.91 5.12
C SER A 45 -9.10 14.51 5.62
N ARG A 46 -9.86 14.38 6.73
CA ARG A 46 -10.21 13.08 7.28
C ARG A 46 -10.93 12.20 6.24
N GLY A 47 -10.28 11.11 5.84
CA GLY A 47 -10.81 10.13 4.89
C GLY A 47 -10.76 10.57 3.42
N VAL A 48 -10.01 11.63 3.08
CA VAL A 48 -9.88 12.12 1.70
C VAL A 48 -8.41 12.28 1.33
N PRO A 49 -7.91 11.50 0.34
CA PRO A 49 -8.56 10.35 -0.29
C PRO A 49 -8.75 9.20 0.72
N ASN A 50 -9.65 8.27 0.46
CA ASN A 50 -9.75 7.10 1.35
C ASN A 50 -8.67 6.06 1.02
N PHE A 51 -8.30 5.25 2.02
CA PHE A 51 -7.26 4.24 1.89
C PHE A 51 -7.46 3.29 0.70
N LEU A 52 -8.68 2.82 0.47
CA LEU A 52 -8.97 1.86 -0.59
C LEU A 52 -8.85 2.50 -1.99
N GLU A 53 -9.18 3.78 -2.15
CA GLU A 53 -8.97 4.51 -3.40
C GLU A 53 -7.49 4.62 -3.76
N VAL A 54 -6.64 4.92 -2.76
CA VAL A 54 -5.18 4.99 -2.96
C VAL A 54 -4.63 3.60 -3.26
N PHE A 55 -5.08 2.58 -2.53
CA PHE A 55 -4.69 1.19 -2.75
C PHE A 55 -5.08 0.70 -4.16
N ASP A 56 -6.32 0.96 -4.60
CA ASP A 56 -6.81 0.60 -5.93
C ASP A 56 -6.03 1.33 -7.03
N ALA A 57 -5.69 2.61 -6.84
CA ALA A 57 -4.88 3.37 -7.79
C ALA A 57 -3.47 2.79 -7.93
N ILE A 58 -2.83 2.41 -6.82
CA ILE A 58 -1.50 1.80 -6.82
C ILE A 58 -1.54 0.43 -7.51
N LEU A 59 -2.49 -0.43 -7.14
CA LEU A 59 -2.65 -1.77 -7.73
C LEU A 59 -3.02 -1.76 -9.22
N SER A 60 -3.49 -0.64 -9.75
CA SER A 60 -3.75 -0.51 -11.19
C SER A 60 -2.49 -0.52 -12.05
N GLU A 61 -1.33 -0.19 -11.47
CA GLU A 61 -0.04 -0.12 -12.19
C GLU A 61 1.09 -0.91 -11.51
N GLN A 62 0.98 -1.22 -10.21
CA GLN A 62 2.01 -1.96 -9.47
C GLN A 62 1.75 -3.47 -9.53
N HIS A 63 2.74 -4.22 -10.02
CA HIS A 63 2.79 -5.67 -9.82
C HIS A 63 3.27 -6.01 -8.42
N ILE A 64 2.52 -6.85 -7.71
CA ILE A 64 2.83 -7.28 -6.34
C ILE A 64 3.00 -8.80 -6.28
N GLU A 65 3.95 -9.24 -5.45
CA GLU A 65 4.17 -10.66 -5.15
C GLU A 65 3.86 -11.00 -3.68
N ALA A 66 3.80 -10.00 -2.82
CA ALA A 66 3.45 -10.15 -1.42
C ALA A 66 2.80 -8.87 -0.86
N VAL A 67 1.97 -9.05 0.17
CA VAL A 67 1.40 -7.96 0.97
C VAL A 67 1.63 -8.27 2.44
N ILE A 68 2.15 -7.29 3.18
CA ILE A 68 2.34 -7.36 4.63
C ILE A 68 1.26 -6.52 5.30
N LEU A 69 0.50 -7.13 6.22
CA LEU A 69 -0.55 -6.47 6.98
C LEU A 69 -0.25 -6.51 8.47
N ALA A 70 -0.71 -5.48 9.19
CA ALA A 70 -0.74 -5.50 10.65
C ALA A 70 -1.64 -6.64 11.12
N GLU A 71 -1.19 -7.46 12.06
CA GLU A 71 -1.98 -8.59 12.58
C GLU A 71 -3.28 -8.12 13.24
N GLU A 72 -3.22 -6.97 13.88
CA GLU A 72 -4.32 -6.31 14.56
C GLU A 72 -5.46 -5.90 13.61
N ILE A 73 -5.23 -5.84 12.29
CA ILE A 73 -6.26 -5.47 11.30
C ILE A 73 -7.43 -6.47 11.31
N LYS A 74 -7.17 -7.74 11.65
CA LYS A 74 -8.18 -8.81 11.68
C LYS A 74 -9.28 -8.51 12.70
N GLU A 75 -8.91 -7.87 13.81
CA GLU A 75 -9.80 -7.60 14.95
C GLU A 75 -10.26 -6.14 14.98
N LYS A 76 -9.34 -5.20 14.74
CA LYS A 76 -9.61 -3.76 14.89
C LYS A 76 -10.27 -3.13 13.66
N SER A 77 -10.02 -3.70 12.48
CA SER A 77 -10.46 -3.14 11.20
C SER A 77 -10.94 -4.25 10.25
N THR A 78 -11.75 -5.18 10.76
CA THR A 78 -12.18 -6.38 10.04
C THR A 78 -12.79 -6.07 8.68
N LYS A 79 -13.59 -5.00 8.55
CA LYS A 79 -14.15 -4.60 7.24
C LYS A 79 -13.05 -4.22 6.25
N MET A 80 -12.09 -3.40 6.65
CA MET A 80 -10.95 -3.01 5.81
C MET A 80 -10.12 -4.22 5.40
N HIS A 81 -9.89 -5.14 6.34
CA HIS A 81 -9.19 -6.40 6.08
C HIS A 81 -9.85 -7.20 4.96
N HIS A 82 -11.17 -7.42 5.02
CA HIS A 82 -11.91 -8.12 3.97
C HIS A 82 -11.83 -7.39 2.61
N GLU A 83 -11.93 -6.07 2.60
CA GLU A 83 -11.84 -5.27 1.38
C GLU A 83 -10.46 -5.36 0.70
N ILE A 84 -9.38 -5.37 1.50
CA ILE A 84 -8.01 -5.56 1.01
C ILE A 84 -7.87 -6.97 0.43
N LEU A 85 -8.30 -8.00 1.17
CA LEU A 85 -8.20 -9.40 0.72
C LEU A 85 -9.00 -9.65 -0.56
N SER A 86 -10.18 -9.06 -0.68
CA SER A 86 -11.01 -9.17 -1.88
C SER A 86 -10.30 -8.62 -3.12
N ARG A 87 -9.64 -7.45 -3.00
CA ARG A 87 -8.87 -6.84 -4.09
C ARG A 87 -7.67 -7.68 -4.49
N ILE A 88 -6.91 -8.19 -3.50
CA ILE A 88 -5.78 -9.08 -3.75
C ILE A 88 -6.24 -10.36 -4.47
N SER A 89 -7.36 -10.97 -4.03
CA SER A 89 -7.91 -12.16 -4.69
C SER A 89 -8.24 -11.91 -6.16
N LYS A 90 -8.89 -10.78 -6.46
CA LYS A 90 -9.22 -10.41 -7.85
C LYS A 90 -7.98 -10.30 -8.72
N ILE A 91 -6.86 -9.80 -8.18
CA ILE A 91 -5.59 -9.71 -8.93
C ILE A 91 -5.00 -11.10 -9.15
N ARG A 92 -4.98 -11.95 -8.12
CA ARG A 92 -4.51 -13.34 -8.25
C ARG A 92 -5.25 -14.07 -9.36
N ASP A 93 -6.58 -13.93 -9.39
CA ASP A 93 -7.43 -14.61 -10.37
C ASP A 93 -7.26 -14.03 -11.78
N LYS A 94 -7.18 -12.69 -11.89
CA LYS A 94 -7.06 -11.98 -13.17
C LYS A 94 -5.71 -12.23 -13.84
N ASP A 95 -4.63 -12.13 -13.08
CA ASP A 95 -3.27 -12.17 -13.62
C ASP A 95 -2.64 -13.58 -13.49
N ASN A 96 -3.37 -14.53 -12.89
CA ASN A 96 -2.91 -15.89 -12.60
C ASN A 96 -1.56 -15.91 -11.85
N VAL A 97 -1.46 -15.04 -10.83
CA VAL A 97 -0.26 -14.86 -10.02
C VAL A 97 -0.48 -15.30 -8.58
N LYS A 98 0.57 -15.83 -7.97
CA LYS A 98 0.59 -16.05 -6.53
C LYS A 98 1.02 -14.74 -5.84
N ILE A 99 0.23 -14.29 -4.88
CA ILE A 99 0.55 -13.15 -4.02
C ILE A 99 0.59 -13.66 -2.59
N ASP A 100 1.69 -13.58 -1.86
CA ASP A 100 1.74 -14.02 -0.47
C ASP A 100 1.11 -12.97 0.47
N ILE A 101 0.37 -13.41 1.50
CA ILE A 101 -0.19 -12.52 2.52
C ILE A 101 0.49 -12.84 3.84
N ILE A 102 1.19 -11.87 4.39
CA ILE A 102 2.00 -12.00 5.61
C ILE A 102 1.40 -11.09 6.67
N TYR A 103 1.23 -11.60 7.88
CA TYR A 103 0.81 -10.79 9.03
C TYR A 103 2.00 -10.57 9.96
N LYS A 104 2.14 -9.34 10.46
CA LYS A 104 3.12 -8.98 11.48
C LYS A 104 2.46 -8.05 12.49
N GLY A 105 2.83 -8.15 13.77
CA GLY A 105 2.42 -7.14 14.75
C GLY A 105 2.96 -5.75 14.38
N PHE A 106 2.35 -4.70 14.92
CA PHE A 106 2.65 -3.30 14.59
C PHE A 106 4.15 -2.95 14.58
N GLN A 107 4.90 -3.38 15.59
CA GLN A 107 6.35 -3.14 15.67
C GLN A 107 7.12 -3.83 14.55
N GLY A 108 6.71 -5.05 14.17
CA GLY A 108 7.31 -5.79 13.06
C GLY A 108 6.99 -5.15 11.70
N LEU A 109 5.84 -4.51 11.57
CA LEU A 109 5.46 -3.73 10.39
C LEU A 109 6.33 -2.45 10.30
N LEU A 110 6.47 -1.69 11.39
CA LEU A 110 7.35 -0.53 11.42
C LEU A 110 8.82 -0.90 11.11
N GLN A 111 9.29 -2.06 11.54
CA GLN A 111 10.65 -2.50 11.20
C GLN A 111 10.83 -2.78 9.71
N GLN A 112 9.81 -3.30 9.03
CA GLN A 112 9.84 -3.47 7.56
C GLN A 112 9.84 -2.12 6.85
N THR A 113 9.12 -1.13 7.38
CA THR A 113 9.03 0.20 6.76
C THR A 113 10.36 0.98 6.74
N LYS A 114 11.34 0.58 7.55
CA LYS A 114 12.69 1.17 7.53
C LYS A 114 13.51 0.81 6.28
N GLY A 115 13.13 -0.25 5.58
CA GLY A 115 13.74 -0.66 4.30
C GLY A 115 12.92 -0.25 3.09
N GLU A 116 11.82 0.47 3.27
CA GLU A 116 10.95 0.89 2.18
C GLU A 116 11.51 2.12 1.48
N LYS A 117 11.22 2.21 0.18
CA LYS A 117 11.59 3.38 -0.61
C LYS A 117 10.73 4.58 -0.24
N VAL A 118 9.44 4.37 -0.01
CA VAL A 118 8.47 5.47 0.21
C VAL A 118 7.28 5.01 1.05
N PHE A 119 6.82 5.91 1.90
CA PHE A 119 5.61 5.81 2.70
C PHE A 119 4.52 6.73 2.15
N ILE A 120 3.36 6.18 1.80
CA ILE A 120 2.22 6.92 1.29
C ILE A 120 1.20 7.08 2.41
N VAL A 121 0.83 8.32 2.72
CA VAL A 121 -0.17 8.64 3.74
C VAL A 121 -1.47 9.06 3.05
N SER A 122 -2.56 8.35 3.34
CA SER A 122 -3.92 8.62 2.83
C SER A 122 -4.90 8.92 3.95
#